data_AF-A0A848CRR9-F1
#
_entry.id   AF-A0A848CRR9-F1
#
_cell.length_a   1.000
_cell.length_b   1.000
_cell.length_c   1.000
_cell.angle_alpha   90.00
_cell.angle_beta   90.00
_cell.angle_gamma   90.00
#
_symmetry.space_group_name_H-M   'P 1'
#
loop_
_entity.id
_entity.type
_entity.pdbx_description
1 polymer ?
#
loop_
_entity_poly.entity_id
_entity_poly.type
_entity_poly.pdbx_seq_one_letter_code
_entity_poly.pdbx_strand_id
1 'polypeptide(L)' 'MNSVEALLANKVFTDFLGSRFIEHYAALRLHEFERYECTISDWERKEYFHLF' A
#
# COMPACT_ATOMS: atom_id res chain seq x y z
N MET A 1 3.71 -10.31 -7.02
CA MET A 1 2.66 -9.39 -7.49
C MET A 1 1.93 -8.88 -6.27
N ASN A 2 2.12 -7.62 -5.90
CA ASN A 2 1.39 -7.00 -4.79
C ASN A 2 -0.05 -6.62 -5.24
N SER A 3 -0.93 -6.28 -4.30
CA SER A 3 -2.34 -5.99 -4.61
C SER A 3 -2.53 -4.75 -5.49
N VAL A 4 -1.64 -3.77 -5.40
CA VAL A 4 -1.67 -2.56 -6.22
C VAL A 4 -1.29 -2.86 -7.67
N GLU A 5 -0.28 -3.69 -7.90
CA GLU A 5 0.10 -4.19 -9.23
C GLU A 5 -1.05 -4.99 -9.86
N ALA A 6 -1.72 -5.83 -9.06
CA ALA A 6 -2.88 -6.59 -9.52
C ALA A 6 -4.05 -5.69 -9.93
N LEU A 7 -4.27 -4.58 -9.20
CA LEU A 7 -5.28 -3.59 -9.53
C LEU A 7 -4.96 -2.88 -10.87
N LEU A 8 -3.71 -2.45 -11.05
CA LEU A 8 -3.27 -1.77 -12.27
C LEU A 8 -3.28 -2.68 -13.51
N ALA A 9 -3.06 -3.99 -13.32
CA ALA A 9 -3.14 -4.97 -14.41
C ALA A 9 -4.59 -5.30 -14.84
N ASN A 10 -5.59 -4.96 -14.02
CA ASN A 10 -6.98 -5.34 -14.26
C ASN A 10 -7.78 -4.22 -14.94
N LYS A 11 -8.08 -4.42 -16.23
CA LYS A 11 -8.81 -3.46 -17.07
C LYS A 11 -10.26 -3.24 -16.66
N VAL A 12 -10.91 -4.20 -15.99
CA VAL A 12 -12.31 -4.07 -15.58
C VAL A 12 -12.50 -2.84 -14.68
N PHE A 13 -11.54 -2.58 -13.80
CA PHE A 13 -11.61 -1.43 -12.89
C PHE A 13 -11.31 -0.12 -13.59
N THR A 14 -10.34 -0.08 -14.52
CA THR A 14 -10.06 1.14 -15.29
C THR A 14 -11.20 1.49 -16.24
N ASP A 15 -11.87 0.49 -16.80
CA ASP A 15 -12.99 0.68 -17.72
C ASP A 15 -14.25 1.16 -17.00
N PHE A 16 -14.48 0.70 -15.76
CA PHE A 16 -15.65 1.08 -14.96
C PHE A 16 -15.46 2.39 -14.18
N LEU A 17 -14.31 2.59 -13.53
CA LEU A 17 -14.05 3.73 -12.64
C LEU A 17 -13.24 4.85 -13.30
N GLY A 18 -12.63 4.58 -14.45
CA GLY A 18 -11.74 5.50 -15.15
C GLY A 18 -10.27 5.33 -14.76
N SER A 19 -9.39 5.37 -15.75
CA SER A 19 -7.94 5.19 -15.59
C SER A 19 -7.33 6.16 -14.59
N ARG A 20 -7.65 7.46 -14.70
CA ARG A 20 -7.13 8.50 -13.81
C ARG A 20 -7.48 8.26 -12.34
N PHE A 21 -8.68 7.73 -12.05
CA PHE A 21 -9.07 7.41 -10.68
C PHE A 21 -8.26 6.23 -10.14
N ILE A 22 -8.14 5.17 -10.93
CA ILE A 22 -7.37 3.97 -10.55
C ILE A 22 -5.90 4.28 -10.34
N GLU A 23 -5.28 5.06 -11.23
CA GLU A 23 -3.90 5.51 -11.10
C GLU A 23 -3.68 6.32 -9.81
N HIS A 24 -4.58 7.27 -9.53
CA HIS A 24 -4.48 8.08 -8.32
C HIS A 24 -4.66 7.25 -7.04
N TYR A 25 -5.64 6.35 -7.04
CA TYR A 25 -5.87 5.44 -5.91
C TYR A 25 -4.68 4.51 -5.68
N ALA A 26 -4.10 3.95 -6.74
CA ALA A 26 -2.91 3.11 -6.66
C ALA A 26 -1.73 3.88 -6.05
N ALA A 27 -1.48 5.11 -6.52
CA ALA A 27 -0.43 5.96 -5.97
C ALA A 27 -0.63 6.27 -4.47
N LEU A 28 -1.87 6.57 -4.06
CA LEU A 28 -2.20 6.79 -2.65
C LEU A 28 -1.84 5.56 -1.80
N ARG A 29 -2.22 4.35 -2.25
CA ARG A 29 -1.98 3.10 -1.51
C ARG A 29 -0.49 2.76 -1.42
N LEU A 30 0.27 3.02 -2.47
CA LEU A 30 1.73 2.85 -2.44
C LEU A 30 2.36 3.78 -1.40
N HIS A 31 1.99 5.06 -1.39
CA HIS A 31 2.50 6.00 -0.39
C HIS A 31 2.10 5.66 1.05
N GLU A 32 0.88 5.15 1.26
CA GLU A 32 0.47 4.65 2.58
C GLU A 32 1.34 3.48 3.03
N PHE A 33 1.65 2.55 2.12
CA PHE A 33 2.48 1.40 2.41
C PHE A 33 3.93 1.80 2.71
N GLU A 34 4.53 2.68 1.90
CA GLU A 34 5.87 3.24 2.14
C GLU A 34 5.97 3.89 3.53
N ARG A 35 4.95 4.67 3.91
CA ARG A 35 4.89 5.30 5.24
C ARG A 35 4.80 4.27 6.35
N TYR A 36 4.02 3.21 6.15
CA TYR A 36 3.91 2.12 7.12
C TYR A 36 5.26 1.43 7.32
N GLU A 37 5.96 1.06 6.25
CA GLU A 37 7.28 0.42 6.33
C GLU A 37 8.34 1.31 6.99
N CYS A 38 8.24 2.63 6.84
CA CYS A 38 9.15 3.58 7.49
C CYS A 38 8.79 3.89 8.95
N THR A 39 7.68 3.35 9.48
CA THR A 39 7.19 3.67 10.82
C THR A 39 7.46 2.51 11.77
N ILE A 40 8.26 2.75 12.82
CA ILE A 40 8.41 1.79 13.91
C ILE A 40 7.14 1.78 14.76
N SER A 41 6.41 0.69 14.69
CA SER A 41 5.17 0.43 15.41
C SER A 41 5.39 0.18 16.92
N ASP A 42 4.34 0.36 17.71
CA ASP A 42 4.38 0.04 19.14
C ASP A 42 4.60 -1.45 19.40
N TRP A 43 4.16 -2.31 18.48
CA TRP A 43 4.45 -3.74 18.55
C TRP A 43 5.95 -3.99 18.39
N GLU A 44 6.59 -3.43 17.36
CA GLU A 44 8.04 -3.58 17.13
C GLU A 44 8.85 -3.04 18.30
N ARG A 45 8.47 -1.89 18.87
CA ARG A 45 9.13 -1.34 20.07
C ARG A 45 9.05 -2.30 21.24
N LYS A 46 7.85 -2.84 21.52
CA LYS A 46 7.67 -3.79 22.62
C LYS A 46 8.46 -5.06 22.37
N GLU A 47 8.37 -5.62 21.17
CA GLU A 47 9.07 -6.85 20.82
C GLU A 47 10.59 -6.69 20.98
N TYR A 48 11.18 -5.67 20.34
CA TYR A 48 12.63 -5.53 20.30
C TYR A 48 13.24 -4.99 21.61
N PHE A 49 12.57 -4.09 22.35
CA PHE A 49 13.10 -3.59 23.64
C PHE A 49 12.89 -4.55 24.82
N HIS A 50 12.14 -5.65 24.65
CA HIS A 50 12.14 -6.75 25.64
C HIS A 50 13.19 -7.83 25.28
N LEU A 51 13.63 -7.87 24.03
CA LEU A 51 14.66 -8.80 23.55
C LEU A 51 16.09 -8.30 23.79
N PHE A 52 16.29 -7.00 24.00
CA PHE A 52 17.58 -6.35 24.30
C PHE A 52 17.48 -5.51 25.58
#